data_AF-A0A2B7XWL7-F1
#
_entry.id   AF-A0A2B7XWL7-F1
#
_cell.length_a   1.000
_cell.length_b   1.000
_cell.length_c   1.000
_cell.angle_alpha   90.00
_cell.angle_beta   90.00
_cell.angle_gamma   90.00
#
_symmetry.space_group_name_H-M   'P 1'
#
loop_
_entity.id
_entity.type
_entity.pdbx_description
1 polymer ?
#
loop_
_entity_poly.entity_id
_entity_poly.type
_entity_poly.pdbx_seq_one_letter_code
_entity_poly.pdbx_strand_id
1 'polypeptide(L)'
;MLWELSDTAGASSDPMDLATPVNAFLHAYRALPSSDARQQLLETLITQLNTEDCPLVNSLSYARLHVDFLDRLPTELAAEVASYLPLWDIFLYRSVSKRWKEVLSSPLVCSRSFYAYFYQHLDTLDPAWQIPFRRTAKCRRALLTGKPYSKAFIPIDDENLEIIPHRDNNIVLRPSMETIQLFSLVDGPIATFQTENRESIDMAFISETAVAALTLTGYCYVWNYKSGQNGGFRLPSLGPFHDTVFLDEDVVVLWSRTLIIWDLKSRQAREIKRDFRPMDIFLNAKEGLLVLIDLVDARGMLINGHINRGPLTESERDFSGIVGTRYLLQGTAPVLFDRITYFMAPPNQPTLWKGRADSYSTKDLCIVDIEQSTSKEDRDPCVESGRRRYMMFISHPQTLLRNPSIRIYRDLHSPPPFDSAIIDVALVGACPDVMYFYMDTGDIDILDYSGGTRTRSETWVIEQCMGATERGTSSHSFGDSKFCGIRTEHGIHIWCFDEDIALANEVQDYRRIRSYTAQKRSGIRKEVQRVRTSSPPNRNVHENWEVKI
;
A
#
# COMPACT_ATOMS: atom_id res chain seq x y z
N MET A 1 -31.64 -69.83 -7.72
CA MET A 1 -31.28 -69.94 -6.29
C MET A 1 -32.35 -69.17 -5.53
N LEU A 2 -33.57 -69.68 -5.34
CA LEU A 2 -33.96 -70.88 -4.59
C LEU A 2 -33.37 -70.86 -3.19
N TRP A 3 -34.15 -70.47 -2.19
CA TRP A 3 -34.44 -71.22 -0.95
C TRP A 3 -35.80 -70.74 -0.40
N GLU A 4 -36.73 -71.70 -0.27
CA GLU A 4 -38.05 -71.61 0.36
C GLU A 4 -38.02 -72.05 1.83
N LEU A 5 -39.16 -71.82 2.49
CA LEU A 5 -39.70 -72.38 3.74
C LEU A 5 -39.32 -71.60 5.02
N SER A 6 -40.19 -71.42 6.02
CA SER A 6 -41.64 -71.53 6.21
C SER A 6 -41.93 -71.11 7.67
N ASP A 7 -43.06 -70.45 7.91
CA ASP A 7 -43.86 -70.37 9.14
C ASP A 7 -43.24 -70.61 10.52
N THR A 8 -43.43 -69.63 11.42
CA THR A 8 -44.16 -69.86 12.68
C THR A 8 -44.77 -68.57 13.21
N ALA A 9 -46.07 -68.62 13.49
CA ALA A 9 -46.81 -67.65 14.27
C ALA A 9 -46.25 -67.54 15.69
N GLY A 10 -46.05 -66.31 16.18
CA GLY A 10 -45.62 -66.05 17.55
C GLY A 10 -45.90 -64.59 17.93
N ALA A 11 -46.90 -64.40 18.79
CA ALA A 11 -47.15 -63.26 19.67
C ALA A 11 -46.80 -61.84 19.13
N SER A 12 -47.85 -61.13 18.73
CA SER A 12 -47.92 -59.66 18.69
C SER A 12 -47.68 -59.07 20.09
N SER A 13 -46.42 -58.97 20.51
CA SER A 13 -45.98 -57.91 21.41
C SER A 13 -45.59 -56.74 20.53
N ASP A 14 -46.52 -55.82 20.30
CA ASP A 14 -46.19 -54.49 19.80
C ASP A 14 -44.99 -54.00 20.63
N PRO A 15 -43.82 -53.74 20.00
CA PRO A 15 -42.77 -53.03 20.70
C PRO A 15 -43.41 -51.70 21.03
N MET A 16 -43.78 -51.52 22.30
CA MET A 16 -44.34 -50.29 22.83
C MET A 16 -43.35 -49.22 22.42
N ASP A 17 -43.73 -48.50 21.36
CA ASP A 17 -42.90 -47.55 20.65
C ASP A 17 -42.74 -46.41 21.63
N LEU A 18 -41.75 -46.56 22.52
CA LEU A 18 -41.29 -45.54 23.44
C LEU A 18 -40.67 -44.49 22.54
N ALA A 19 -41.54 -43.74 21.86
CA ALA A 19 -41.23 -42.49 21.21
C ALA A 19 -40.50 -41.71 22.28
N THR A 20 -39.18 -41.67 22.14
CA THR A 20 -38.32 -41.02 23.11
C THR A 20 -38.87 -39.62 23.34
N PRO A 21 -38.89 -39.10 24.58
CA PRO A 21 -39.44 -37.78 24.88
C PRO A 21 -38.99 -36.67 23.91
N VAL A 22 -37.79 -36.85 23.34
CA VAL A 22 -37.24 -36.04 22.23
C VAL A 22 -38.12 -36.04 20.97
N ASN A 23 -38.59 -37.20 20.51
CA ASN A 23 -39.45 -37.32 19.32
C ASN A 23 -40.83 -36.68 19.53
N ALA A 24 -41.39 -36.80 20.74
CA ALA A 24 -42.65 -36.13 21.09
C ALA A 24 -42.50 -34.60 21.08
N PHE A 25 -41.40 -34.08 21.64
CA PHE A 25 -41.09 -32.64 21.59
C PHE A 25 -40.90 -32.15 20.14
N LEU A 26 -40.17 -32.88 19.31
CA LEU A 26 -39.97 -32.53 17.89
C LEU A 26 -41.29 -32.52 17.11
N HIS A 27 -42.20 -33.46 17.39
CA HIS A 27 -43.54 -33.47 16.81
C HIS A 27 -44.37 -32.27 17.27
N ALA A 28 -44.36 -31.95 18.56
CA ALA A 28 -45.07 -30.79 19.12
C ALA A 28 -44.55 -29.47 18.53
N TYR A 29 -43.22 -29.31 18.42
CA TYR A 29 -42.61 -28.12 17.80
C TYR A 29 -43.03 -27.96 16.32
N ARG A 30 -43.04 -29.07 15.56
CA ARG A 30 -43.46 -29.07 14.15
C ARG A 30 -44.97 -28.83 13.97
N ALA A 31 -45.79 -29.20 14.95
CA ALA A 31 -47.23 -29.02 14.94
C ALA A 31 -47.68 -27.58 15.27
N LEU A 32 -46.77 -26.69 15.67
CA LEU A 32 -47.10 -25.28 15.90
C LEU A 32 -47.52 -24.59 14.58
N PRO A 33 -48.67 -23.87 14.55
CA PRO A 33 -49.33 -23.46 13.32
C PRO A 33 -48.68 -22.25 12.62
N SER A 34 -47.82 -21.48 13.29
CA SER A 34 -47.22 -20.25 12.75
C SER A 34 -45.71 -20.15 13.05
N SER A 35 -45.01 -19.30 12.28
CA SER A 35 -43.61 -18.97 12.55
C SER A 35 -43.43 -18.28 13.90
N ASP A 36 -44.32 -17.35 14.24
CA ASP A 36 -44.31 -16.62 15.51
C ASP A 36 -44.47 -17.54 16.72
N ALA A 37 -45.36 -18.53 16.64
CA ALA A 37 -45.53 -19.51 17.72
C ALA A 37 -44.26 -20.35 17.93
N ARG A 38 -43.56 -20.70 16.85
CA ARG A 38 -42.26 -21.41 16.93
C ARG A 38 -41.17 -20.51 17.50
N GLN A 39 -41.12 -19.24 17.09
CA GLN A 39 -40.17 -18.27 17.62
C GLN A 39 -40.40 -18.03 19.12
N GLN A 40 -41.63 -17.77 19.55
CA GLN A 40 -41.98 -17.57 20.97
C GLN A 40 -41.63 -18.80 21.81
N LEU A 41 -41.87 -20.01 21.29
CA LEU A 41 -41.45 -21.24 21.97
C LEU A 41 -39.92 -21.33 22.09
N LEU A 42 -39.16 -21.00 21.03
CA LEU A 42 -37.70 -21.00 21.08
C LEU A 42 -37.14 -19.94 22.04
N GLU A 43 -37.70 -18.73 22.04
CA GLU A 43 -37.36 -17.67 22.98
C GLU A 43 -37.64 -18.10 24.43
N THR A 44 -38.81 -18.71 24.65
CA THR A 44 -39.17 -19.27 25.97
C THR A 44 -38.18 -20.37 26.37
N LEU A 45 -37.83 -21.29 25.47
CA LEU A 45 -36.86 -22.34 25.78
C LEU A 45 -35.49 -21.74 26.10
N ILE A 46 -35.01 -20.76 25.32
CA ILE A 46 -33.74 -20.08 25.56
C ILE A 46 -33.73 -19.38 26.93
N THR A 47 -34.83 -18.72 27.32
CA THR A 47 -34.93 -18.07 28.65
C THR A 47 -35.01 -19.06 29.81
N GLN A 48 -35.41 -20.31 29.56
CA GLN A 48 -35.44 -21.38 30.56
C GLN A 48 -34.14 -22.19 30.63
N LEU A 49 -33.18 -21.97 29.73
CA LEU A 49 -31.88 -22.64 29.79
C LEU A 49 -31.10 -22.16 31.02
N ASN A 50 -30.52 -23.11 31.75
CA ASN A 50 -29.56 -22.76 32.77
C ASN A 50 -28.27 -22.29 32.11
N THR A 51 -27.49 -21.47 32.81
CA THR A 51 -26.19 -20.98 32.30
C THR A 51 -25.21 -22.13 31.97
N GLU A 52 -25.41 -23.33 32.53
CA GLU A 52 -24.69 -24.56 32.20
C GLU A 52 -25.00 -25.11 30.80
N ASP A 53 -26.21 -24.87 30.29
CA ASP A 53 -26.68 -25.40 29.00
C ASP A 53 -26.35 -24.47 27.83
N CYS A 54 -26.08 -23.19 28.11
CA CYS A 54 -25.74 -22.17 27.12
C CYS A 54 -24.55 -22.57 26.21
N PRO A 55 -23.43 -23.13 26.72
CA PRO A 55 -22.33 -23.60 25.86
C PRO A 55 -22.75 -24.71 24.90
N LEU A 56 -23.62 -25.64 25.33
CA LEU A 56 -24.12 -26.72 24.49
C LEU A 56 -25.01 -26.16 23.38
N VAL A 57 -25.97 -25.30 23.72
CA VAL A 57 -26.86 -24.67 22.73
C VAL A 57 -26.08 -23.80 21.76
N ASN A 58 -25.06 -23.08 22.25
CA ASN A 58 -24.17 -22.32 21.38
C ASN A 58 -23.36 -23.24 20.46
N SER A 59 -22.87 -24.39 20.96
CA SER A 59 -22.15 -25.37 20.12
C SER A 59 -23.04 -26.00 19.04
N LEU A 60 -24.30 -26.29 19.36
CA LEU A 60 -25.29 -26.85 18.43
C LEU A 60 -25.74 -25.81 17.40
N SER A 61 -25.93 -24.58 17.86
CA SER A 61 -26.22 -23.44 16.99
C SER A 61 -25.05 -23.17 16.06
N TYR A 62 -23.82 -23.22 16.57
CA TYR A 62 -22.61 -23.09 15.76
C TYR A 62 -22.52 -24.22 14.72
N ALA A 63 -22.69 -25.48 15.15
CA ALA A 63 -22.66 -26.63 14.25
C ALA A 63 -23.76 -26.61 13.17
N ARG A 64 -24.90 -25.97 13.43
CA ARG A 64 -26.04 -25.90 12.50
C ARG A 64 -26.05 -24.65 11.62
N LEU A 65 -25.62 -23.52 12.15
CA LEU A 65 -25.72 -22.20 11.50
C LEU A 65 -24.40 -21.74 10.89
N HIS A 66 -23.26 -22.20 11.41
CA HIS A 66 -21.96 -21.94 10.77
C HIS A 66 -21.68 -23.03 9.75
N VAL A 67 -21.81 -22.65 8.48
CA VAL A 67 -21.28 -23.43 7.38
C VAL A 67 -19.86 -22.93 7.13
N ASP A 68 -18.87 -23.80 7.30
CA ASP A 68 -17.55 -23.57 6.76
C ASP A 68 -17.66 -23.59 5.24
N PHE A 69 -17.83 -22.40 4.66
CA PHE A 69 -18.08 -22.28 3.23
C PHE A 69 -16.85 -22.72 2.44
N LEU A 70 -15.63 -22.43 2.90
CA LEU A 70 -14.40 -22.85 2.22
C LEU A 70 -14.22 -24.37 2.22
N ASP A 71 -14.75 -25.08 3.23
CA ASP A 71 -14.75 -26.54 3.24
C ASP A 71 -15.62 -27.14 2.12
N ARG A 72 -16.72 -26.46 1.79
CA ARG A 72 -17.70 -26.93 0.79
C ARG A 72 -17.48 -26.38 -0.63
N LEU A 73 -16.68 -25.33 -0.78
CA LEU A 73 -16.43 -24.72 -2.08
C LEU A 73 -15.42 -25.56 -2.91
N PRO A 74 -15.66 -25.75 -4.21
CA PRO A 74 -14.62 -26.10 -5.17
C PRO A 74 -13.46 -25.11 -5.10
N THR A 75 -12.25 -25.58 -5.39
CA THR A 75 -11.04 -24.75 -5.27
C THR A 75 -11.07 -23.53 -6.19
N GLU A 76 -11.76 -23.62 -7.33
CA GLU A 76 -11.97 -22.52 -8.28
C GLU A 76 -12.78 -21.38 -7.65
N LEU A 77 -13.89 -21.71 -6.97
CA LEU A 77 -14.71 -20.72 -6.27
C LEU A 77 -13.98 -20.17 -5.05
N ALA A 78 -13.21 -21.00 -4.35
CA ALA A 78 -12.34 -20.53 -3.27
C ALA A 78 -11.26 -19.57 -3.78
N ALA A 79 -10.71 -19.78 -4.98
CA ALA A 79 -9.75 -18.88 -5.61
C ALA A 79 -10.39 -17.55 -5.97
N GLU A 80 -11.63 -17.56 -6.45
CA GLU A 80 -12.36 -16.32 -6.73
C GLU A 80 -12.68 -15.55 -5.44
N VAL A 81 -13.15 -16.22 -4.38
CA VAL A 81 -13.36 -15.57 -3.07
C VAL A 81 -12.04 -14.99 -2.54
N ALA A 82 -10.97 -15.77 -2.61
CA ALA A 82 -9.65 -15.32 -2.15
C ALA A 82 -9.07 -14.19 -3.00
N SER A 83 -9.57 -13.94 -4.21
CA SER A 83 -9.15 -12.81 -5.05
C SER A 83 -9.61 -11.45 -4.49
N TYR A 84 -10.66 -11.45 -3.66
CA TYR A 84 -11.15 -10.29 -2.93
C TYR A 84 -10.45 -10.09 -1.58
N LEU A 85 -9.63 -11.06 -1.16
CA LEU A 85 -8.91 -11.00 0.10
C LEU A 85 -7.51 -10.43 -0.11
N PRO A 86 -7.02 -9.60 0.82
CA PRO A 86 -5.62 -9.24 0.83
C PRO A 86 -4.72 -10.46 1.05
N LEU A 87 -3.51 -10.41 0.47
CA LEU A 87 -2.59 -11.56 0.46
C LEU A 87 -2.18 -12.04 1.85
N TRP A 88 -2.05 -11.13 2.82
CA TRP A 88 -1.68 -11.50 4.18
C TRP A 88 -2.83 -12.18 4.92
N ASP A 89 -4.09 -11.88 4.59
CA ASP A 89 -5.25 -12.52 5.20
C ASP A 89 -5.33 -13.98 4.78
N ILE A 90 -4.98 -14.30 3.53
CA ILE A 90 -4.85 -15.69 3.07
C ILE A 90 -3.87 -16.46 3.97
N PHE A 91 -2.73 -15.86 4.33
CA PHE A 91 -1.78 -16.48 5.25
C PHE A 91 -2.33 -16.65 6.67
N LEU A 92 -3.05 -15.66 7.18
CA LEU A 92 -3.69 -15.73 8.49
C LEU A 92 -4.75 -16.84 8.52
N TYR A 93 -5.58 -16.91 7.48
CA TYR A 93 -6.70 -17.83 7.34
C TYR A 93 -6.26 -19.28 7.14
N ARG A 94 -5.05 -19.54 6.62
CA ARG A 94 -4.44 -20.89 6.64
C ARG A 94 -4.27 -21.49 8.04
N SER A 95 -4.34 -20.69 9.10
CA SER A 95 -4.27 -21.20 10.49
C SER A 95 -5.62 -21.62 11.09
N VAL A 96 -6.73 -21.39 10.38
CA VAL A 96 -8.09 -21.67 10.87
C VAL A 96 -8.37 -23.17 10.98
N SER A 97 -8.13 -23.93 9.90
CA SER A 97 -8.31 -25.39 9.86
C SER A 97 -7.34 -26.06 8.88
N LYS A 98 -7.20 -27.38 8.96
CA LYS A 98 -6.37 -28.15 8.00
C LYS A 98 -6.88 -27.97 6.57
N ARG A 99 -8.21 -27.94 6.40
CA ARG A 99 -8.83 -27.73 5.09
C ARG A 99 -8.56 -26.33 4.55
N TRP A 100 -8.76 -25.30 5.37
CA TRP A 100 -8.44 -23.92 4.98
C TRP A 100 -6.98 -23.80 4.55
N LYS A 101 -6.06 -24.43 5.30
CA LYS A 101 -4.65 -24.49 4.93
C LYS A 101 -4.46 -25.12 3.56
N GLU A 102 -5.07 -26.26 3.28
CA GLU A 102 -4.98 -26.96 2.00
C GLU A 102 -5.50 -26.11 0.84
N VAL A 103 -6.75 -25.63 0.95
CA VAL A 103 -7.41 -24.83 -0.10
C VAL A 103 -6.65 -23.53 -0.35
N LEU A 104 -6.37 -22.76 0.70
CA LEU A 104 -5.69 -21.46 0.59
C LEU A 104 -4.20 -21.58 0.27
N SER A 105 -3.61 -22.77 0.35
CA SER A 105 -2.23 -23.04 -0.12
C SER A 105 -2.21 -23.64 -1.52
N SER A 106 -3.36 -23.87 -2.15
CA SER A 106 -3.39 -24.38 -3.52
C SER A 106 -2.78 -23.37 -4.49
N PRO A 107 -2.05 -23.84 -5.53
CA PRO A 107 -1.49 -22.99 -6.57
C PRO A 107 -2.50 -22.04 -7.21
N LEU A 108 -3.71 -22.54 -7.50
CA LEU A 108 -4.77 -21.78 -8.14
C LEU A 108 -5.21 -20.59 -7.28
N VAL A 109 -5.49 -20.83 -5.98
CA VAL A 109 -5.86 -19.76 -5.04
C VAL A 109 -4.73 -18.74 -4.90
N CYS A 110 -3.49 -19.19 -4.71
CA CYS A 110 -2.36 -18.29 -4.51
C CYS A 110 -2.06 -17.44 -5.75
N SER A 111 -2.06 -18.04 -6.94
CA SER A 111 -1.82 -17.32 -8.19
C SER A 111 -2.94 -16.30 -8.46
N ARG A 112 -4.20 -16.70 -8.27
CA ARG A 112 -5.36 -15.81 -8.47
C ARG A 112 -5.34 -14.62 -7.52
N SER A 113 -5.10 -14.84 -6.23
CA SER A 113 -5.00 -13.75 -5.26
C SER A 113 -3.77 -12.87 -5.48
N PHE A 114 -2.63 -13.46 -5.85
CA PHE A 114 -1.42 -12.69 -6.18
C PHE A 114 -1.64 -11.79 -7.40
N TYR A 115 -2.29 -12.33 -8.42
CA TYR A 115 -2.68 -11.58 -9.61
C TYR A 115 -3.71 -10.48 -9.29
N ALA A 116 -4.74 -10.78 -8.51
CA ALA A 116 -5.77 -9.79 -8.15
C ALA A 116 -5.17 -8.60 -7.38
N TYR A 117 -4.14 -8.85 -6.58
CA TYR A 117 -3.52 -7.85 -5.74
C TYR A 117 -2.41 -7.06 -6.45
N PHE A 118 -1.47 -7.72 -7.13
CA PHE A 118 -0.33 -7.07 -7.79
C PHE A 118 -0.46 -6.91 -9.30
N TYR A 119 -1.46 -7.52 -9.90
CA TYR A 119 -1.56 -7.67 -11.36
C TYR A 119 -0.32 -8.32 -11.98
N GLN A 120 0.38 -9.16 -11.21
CA GLN A 120 1.53 -9.93 -11.65
C GLN A 120 1.19 -11.42 -11.63
N HIS A 121 1.70 -12.18 -12.59
CA HIS A 121 1.52 -13.62 -12.61
C HIS A 121 2.54 -14.26 -11.67
N LEU A 122 2.03 -15.00 -10.69
CA LEU A 122 2.85 -15.92 -9.92
C LEU A 122 3.00 -17.20 -10.74
N ASP A 123 4.23 -17.49 -11.17
CA ASP A 123 4.53 -18.74 -11.87
C ASP A 123 4.46 -19.90 -10.90
N THR A 124 3.29 -20.55 -10.82
CA THR A 124 3.09 -21.70 -9.94
C THR A 124 3.62 -23.01 -10.50
N LEU A 125 4.16 -23.02 -11.72
CA LEU A 125 4.86 -24.18 -12.28
C LEU A 125 6.27 -24.31 -11.67
N ASP A 126 6.86 -23.20 -11.24
CA ASP A 126 8.11 -23.22 -10.47
C ASP A 126 7.86 -23.83 -9.08
N PRO A 127 8.48 -24.97 -8.70
CA PRO A 127 8.30 -25.56 -7.38
C PRO A 127 8.68 -24.61 -6.22
N ALA A 128 9.46 -23.55 -6.48
CA ALA A 128 9.83 -22.53 -5.53
C ALA A 128 8.81 -21.37 -5.40
N TRP A 129 7.69 -21.36 -6.14
CA TRP A 129 6.70 -20.26 -6.16
C TRP A 129 6.19 -19.84 -4.78
N GLN A 130 6.18 -20.76 -3.82
CA GLN A 130 5.74 -20.49 -2.45
C GLN A 130 6.64 -19.48 -1.74
N ILE A 131 7.92 -19.40 -2.12
CA ILE A 131 8.91 -18.47 -1.57
C ILE A 131 8.53 -17.02 -1.89
N PRO A 132 8.42 -16.57 -3.15
CA PRO A 132 8.02 -15.20 -3.46
C PRO A 132 6.61 -14.87 -2.93
N PHE A 133 5.65 -15.80 -2.99
CA PHE A 133 4.32 -15.57 -2.42
C PHE A 133 4.38 -15.29 -0.91
N ARG A 134 5.12 -16.12 -0.16
CA ARG A 134 5.29 -15.95 1.29
C ARG A 134 6.05 -14.69 1.65
N ARG A 135 7.16 -14.44 0.95
CA ARG A 135 8.00 -13.26 1.13
C ARG A 135 7.18 -12.00 0.94
N THR A 136 6.45 -11.90 -0.17
CA THR A 136 5.63 -10.72 -0.49
C THR A 136 4.49 -10.52 0.51
N ALA A 137 3.76 -11.58 0.88
CA ALA A 137 2.66 -11.43 1.84
C ALA A 137 3.16 -11.05 3.24
N LYS A 138 4.31 -11.60 3.68
CA LYS A 138 4.94 -11.20 4.94
C LYS A 138 5.45 -9.78 4.90
N CYS A 139 6.13 -9.39 3.83
CA CYS A 139 6.61 -8.03 3.61
C CYS A 139 5.45 -7.05 3.68
N ARG A 140 4.36 -7.37 2.98
CA ARG A 140 3.15 -6.56 2.99
C ARG A 140 2.50 -6.45 4.37
N ARG A 141 2.42 -7.55 5.11
CA ARG A 141 1.90 -7.51 6.49
C ARG A 141 2.79 -6.67 7.41
N ALA A 142 4.11 -6.79 7.27
CA ALA A 142 5.06 -5.98 8.02
C ALA A 142 4.89 -4.49 7.71
N LEU A 143 4.69 -4.16 6.43
CA LEU A 143 4.37 -2.82 5.94
C LEU A 143 3.14 -2.24 6.66
N LEU A 144 2.00 -2.94 6.57
CA LEU A 144 0.72 -2.52 7.14
C LEU A 144 0.72 -2.38 8.65
N THR A 145 1.45 -3.27 9.32
CA THR A 145 1.49 -3.29 10.78
C THR A 145 2.62 -2.44 11.37
N GLY A 146 3.43 -1.82 10.50
CA GLY A 146 4.57 -1.00 10.90
C GLY A 146 5.63 -1.76 11.68
N LYS A 147 5.94 -2.98 11.23
CA LYS A 147 6.91 -3.86 11.88
C LYS A 147 8.00 -4.21 10.88
N PRO A 148 9.00 -3.35 10.65
CA PRO A 148 10.14 -3.63 9.76
C PRO A 148 11.11 -4.64 10.38
N TYR A 149 11.69 -5.53 9.56
CA TYR A 149 12.49 -6.70 9.97
C TYR A 149 13.91 -6.34 10.32
N SER A 150 14.47 -5.39 9.58
CA SER A 150 15.78 -4.83 9.83
C SER A 150 15.72 -3.31 9.77
N LYS A 151 16.74 -2.70 10.37
CA LYS A 151 17.01 -1.27 10.30
C LYS A 151 18.46 -1.11 9.90
N ALA A 152 18.75 -0.18 9.00
CA ALA A 152 20.10 0.31 8.75
C ALA A 152 20.20 1.78 9.15
N PHE A 153 21.44 2.18 9.44
CA PHE A 153 21.78 3.55 9.74
C PHE A 153 23.03 3.95 8.95
N ILE A 154 22.91 5.01 8.16
CA ILE A 154 24.03 5.59 7.44
C ILE A 154 24.35 6.91 8.15
N PRO A 155 25.46 6.99 8.92
CA PRO A 155 25.83 8.24 9.56
C PRO A 155 26.12 9.29 8.50
N ILE A 156 25.76 10.53 8.80
CA ILE A 156 26.05 11.68 7.96
C ILE A 156 27.01 12.56 8.74
N ASP A 157 28.24 12.65 8.27
CA ASP A 157 29.27 13.52 8.86
C ASP A 157 29.21 14.96 8.31
N ASP A 158 28.49 15.18 7.20
CA ASP A 158 28.39 16.46 6.51
C ASP A 158 26.93 16.95 6.46
N GLU A 159 26.68 18.12 7.05
CA GLU A 159 25.36 18.78 7.05
C GLU A 159 24.79 18.95 5.62
N ASN A 160 25.65 18.97 4.59
CA ASN A 160 25.28 19.12 3.19
C ASN A 160 24.89 17.82 2.47
N LEU A 161 24.93 16.66 3.14
CA LEU A 161 24.56 15.39 2.50
C LEU A 161 23.08 15.38 2.15
N GLU A 162 22.74 15.63 0.90
CA GLU A 162 21.37 15.50 0.39
C GLU A 162 21.09 14.05 -0.01
N ILE A 163 19.90 13.56 0.36
CA ILE A 163 19.41 12.27 -0.12
C ILE A 163 18.59 12.51 -1.37
N ILE A 164 18.97 11.82 -2.42
CA ILE A 164 18.37 11.86 -3.75
C ILE A 164 17.43 10.62 -3.89
N PRO A 165 16.43 10.62 -4.81
CA PRO A 165 15.35 9.64 -4.83
C PRO A 165 15.81 8.17 -4.74
N HIS A 166 14.99 7.33 -4.14
CA HIS A 166 15.22 5.90 -3.98
C HIS A 166 14.64 5.10 -5.15
N ARG A 167 15.39 4.10 -5.65
CA ARG A 167 14.90 3.18 -6.68
C ARG A 167 15.57 1.80 -6.60
N ASP A 168 14.76 0.75 -6.56
CA ASP A 168 15.18 -0.67 -6.64
C ASP A 168 16.31 -1.03 -5.67
N ASN A 169 16.10 -0.73 -4.39
CA ASN A 169 17.06 -0.89 -3.30
C ASN A 169 18.28 0.03 -3.38
N ASN A 170 18.35 0.98 -4.32
CA ASN A 170 19.45 1.90 -4.43
C ASN A 170 19.01 3.32 -4.04
N ILE A 171 19.95 4.05 -3.46
CA ILE A 171 19.82 5.47 -3.17
C ILE A 171 21.03 6.19 -3.77
N VAL A 172 20.88 7.49 -3.99
CA VAL A 172 22.02 8.35 -4.32
C VAL A 172 22.29 9.27 -3.14
N LEU A 173 23.54 9.28 -2.71
CA LEU A 173 24.06 10.16 -1.66
C LEU A 173 24.89 11.25 -2.34
N ARG A 174 24.81 12.50 -1.87
CA ARG A 174 25.67 13.59 -2.36
C ARG A 174 26.73 13.98 -1.32
N PRO A 175 27.86 13.25 -1.21
CA PRO A 175 28.89 13.52 -0.20
C PRO A 175 29.63 14.86 -0.39
N SER A 176 29.59 15.45 -1.58
CA SER A 176 30.06 16.82 -1.81
C SER A 176 29.25 17.47 -2.92
N MET A 177 29.33 18.79 -3.06
CA MET A 177 28.65 19.49 -4.15
C MET A 177 29.06 19.01 -5.55
N GLU A 178 30.20 18.34 -5.73
CA GLU A 178 30.68 17.91 -7.06
C GLU A 178 30.56 16.41 -7.30
N THR A 179 30.16 15.65 -6.28
CA THR A 179 30.19 14.18 -6.32
C THR A 179 28.88 13.59 -5.81
N ILE A 180 28.43 12.55 -6.50
CA ILE A 180 27.32 11.71 -6.04
C ILE A 180 27.79 10.27 -5.94
N GLN A 181 27.27 9.55 -4.96
CA GLN A 181 27.56 8.16 -4.71
C GLN A 181 26.29 7.34 -4.83
N LEU A 182 26.32 6.33 -5.69
CA LEU A 182 25.29 5.31 -5.77
C LEU A 182 25.53 4.28 -4.67
N PHE A 183 24.52 4.06 -3.85
CA PHE A 183 24.57 3.19 -2.70
C PHE A 183 23.41 2.19 -2.75
N SER A 184 23.73 0.89 -2.77
CA SER A 184 22.76 -0.19 -2.57
C SER A 184 22.49 -0.34 -1.08
N LEU A 185 21.21 -0.34 -0.69
CA LEU A 185 20.78 -0.62 0.67
C LEU A 185 21.18 -2.02 1.13
N VAL A 186 21.44 -2.93 0.19
CA VAL A 186 21.82 -4.34 0.44
C VAL A 186 23.33 -4.53 0.38
N ASP A 187 23.97 -3.99 -0.66
CA ASP A 187 25.38 -4.27 -0.98
C ASP A 187 26.34 -3.16 -0.53
N GLY A 188 25.80 -1.99 -0.16
CA GLY A 188 26.58 -0.82 0.25
C GLY A 188 26.99 0.06 -0.94
N PRO A 189 28.11 0.80 -0.85
CA PRO A 189 28.57 1.67 -1.92
C PRO A 189 28.83 0.90 -3.22
N ILE A 190 28.21 1.32 -4.33
CA ILE A 190 28.40 0.71 -5.65
C ILE A 190 29.40 1.51 -6.48
N ALA A 191 29.16 2.82 -6.62
CA ALA A 191 29.92 3.68 -7.52
C ALA A 191 29.88 5.13 -7.07
N THR A 192 30.91 5.89 -7.42
CA THR A 192 30.98 7.34 -7.24
C THR A 192 31.08 8.00 -8.60
N PHE A 193 30.26 9.02 -8.84
CA PHE A 193 30.21 9.79 -10.06
C PHE A 193 30.65 11.22 -9.80
N GLN A 194 31.45 11.72 -10.73
CA GLN A 194 31.93 13.10 -10.77
C GLN A 194 31.88 13.57 -12.22
N THR A 195 31.50 14.82 -12.43
CA THR A 195 31.55 15.43 -13.77
C THR A 195 33.00 15.70 -14.17
N GLU A 196 33.31 15.66 -15.47
CA GLU A 196 34.68 15.86 -15.96
C GLU A 196 35.26 17.22 -15.52
N ASN A 197 34.41 18.24 -15.46
CA ASN A 197 34.78 19.60 -15.09
C ASN A 197 34.61 19.91 -13.60
N ARG A 198 34.23 18.93 -12.77
CA ARG A 198 33.91 19.11 -11.33
C ARG A 198 32.90 20.24 -11.10
N GLU A 199 31.87 20.26 -11.92
CA GLU A 199 30.76 21.19 -11.75
C GLU A 199 29.94 20.82 -10.51
N SER A 200 29.41 21.83 -9.83
CA SER A 200 28.51 21.62 -8.70
C SER A 200 27.18 21.02 -9.17
N ILE A 201 26.83 19.88 -8.61
CA ILE A 201 25.61 19.11 -8.79
C ILE A 201 24.52 19.71 -7.89
N ASP A 202 23.47 20.21 -8.53
CA ASP A 202 22.28 20.77 -7.90
C ASP A 202 21.33 19.64 -7.48
N MET A 203 21.01 18.75 -8.42
CA MET A 203 20.09 17.63 -8.22
C MET A 203 20.65 16.36 -8.83
N ALA A 204 20.17 15.21 -8.35
CA ALA A 204 20.39 13.95 -9.04
C ALA A 204 19.14 13.08 -9.04
N PHE A 205 19.16 12.02 -9.84
CA PHE A 205 18.04 11.13 -10.07
C PHE A 205 18.59 9.73 -10.34
N ILE A 206 17.81 8.69 -10.04
CA ILE A 206 18.22 7.30 -10.22
C ILE A 206 17.11 6.47 -10.87
N SER A 207 17.53 5.52 -11.70
CA SER A 207 16.71 4.45 -12.25
C SER A 207 17.33 3.08 -11.95
N GLU A 208 16.67 2.05 -12.45
CA GLU A 208 17.15 0.66 -12.43
C GLU A 208 18.53 0.46 -13.05
N THR A 209 18.99 1.37 -13.91
CA THR A 209 20.22 1.17 -14.70
C THR A 209 21.10 2.41 -14.82
N ALA A 210 20.59 3.60 -14.49
CA ALA A 210 21.32 4.85 -14.61
C ALA A 210 21.16 5.78 -13.41
N VAL A 211 22.09 6.72 -13.32
CA VAL A 211 22.05 7.89 -12.45
C VAL A 211 22.14 9.12 -13.35
N ALA A 212 21.34 10.14 -13.09
CA ALA A 212 21.45 11.44 -13.74
C ALA A 212 21.77 12.51 -12.71
N ALA A 213 22.54 13.53 -13.10
CA ALA A 213 22.83 14.71 -12.30
C ALA A 213 22.57 15.97 -13.11
N LEU A 214 21.93 16.96 -12.48
CA LEU A 214 21.85 18.32 -12.98
C LEU A 214 22.88 19.18 -12.28
N THR A 215 23.61 19.98 -13.04
CA THR A 215 24.60 20.92 -12.50
C THR A 215 24.05 22.34 -12.45
N LEU A 216 24.60 23.16 -11.54
CA LEU A 216 24.29 24.58 -11.43
C LEU A 216 24.63 25.37 -12.72
N THR A 217 25.47 24.81 -13.59
CA THR A 217 25.83 25.38 -14.91
C THR A 217 24.85 24.99 -16.03
N GLY A 218 23.80 24.23 -15.72
CA GLY A 218 22.75 23.87 -16.65
C GLY A 218 23.14 22.71 -17.56
N TYR A 219 23.92 21.75 -17.08
CA TYR A 219 24.15 20.48 -17.76
C TYR A 219 23.39 19.36 -17.07
N CYS A 220 22.89 18.41 -17.87
CA CYS A 220 22.39 17.13 -17.40
C CYS A 220 23.40 16.05 -17.82
N TYR A 221 24.01 15.39 -16.84
CA TYR A 221 24.87 14.23 -17.02
C TYR A 221 24.10 12.97 -16.67
N VAL A 222 24.33 11.90 -17.40
CA VAL A 222 23.69 10.60 -17.21
C VAL A 222 24.77 9.52 -17.30
N TRP A 223 24.82 8.67 -16.29
CA TRP A 223 25.72 7.52 -16.20
C TRP A 223 24.89 6.25 -16.08
N ASN A 224 25.02 5.35 -17.05
CA ASN A 224 24.50 4.00 -16.94
C ASN A 224 25.53 3.16 -16.16
N TYR A 225 25.28 3.00 -14.86
CA TYR A 225 26.22 2.37 -13.93
C TYR A 225 26.36 0.85 -14.14
N LYS A 226 25.47 0.23 -14.92
CA LYS A 226 25.57 -1.19 -15.29
C LYS A 226 26.45 -1.42 -16.52
N SER A 227 26.35 -0.55 -17.53
CA SER A 227 27.11 -0.67 -18.79
C SER A 227 28.40 0.15 -18.81
N GLY A 228 28.57 1.10 -17.90
CA GLY A 228 29.68 2.05 -17.88
C GLY A 228 29.53 3.20 -18.89
N GLN A 229 28.48 3.22 -19.72
CA GLN A 229 28.22 4.32 -20.65
C GLN A 229 27.86 5.59 -19.90
N ASN A 230 28.33 6.73 -20.37
CA ASN A 230 28.01 8.04 -19.80
C ASN A 230 27.90 9.11 -20.86
N GLY A 231 27.21 10.21 -20.55
CA GLY A 231 27.45 11.51 -21.16
C GLY A 231 26.35 12.47 -20.79
N GLY A 232 26.15 13.53 -21.55
CA GLY A 232 25.23 14.56 -21.14
C GLY A 232 24.84 15.51 -22.24
N PHE A 233 24.01 16.47 -21.87
CA PHE A 233 23.52 17.50 -22.75
C PHE A 233 23.34 18.80 -21.99
N ARG A 234 23.46 19.92 -22.71
CA ARG A 234 23.25 21.26 -22.17
C ARG A 234 21.77 21.59 -22.17
N LEU A 235 21.29 22.17 -21.07
CA LEU A 235 19.92 22.64 -20.95
C LEU A 235 19.77 24.01 -21.63
N PRO A 236 18.66 24.27 -22.35
CA PRO A 236 18.45 25.52 -23.07
C PRO A 236 18.38 26.77 -22.17
N SER A 237 18.05 26.61 -20.88
CA SER A 237 17.94 27.71 -19.93
C SER A 237 18.39 27.32 -18.52
N LEU A 238 19.28 28.13 -17.95
CA LEU A 238 19.82 28.09 -16.58
C LEU A 238 18.82 28.58 -15.50
N GLY A 239 17.53 28.38 -15.73
CA GLY A 239 16.52 28.86 -14.79
C GLY A 239 16.57 28.09 -13.47
N PRO A 240 16.38 28.72 -12.30
CA PRO A 240 16.28 28.05 -11.00
C PRO A 240 14.98 27.23 -10.84
N PHE A 241 14.42 26.72 -11.94
CA PHE A 241 13.08 26.15 -12.06
C PHE A 241 13.09 24.82 -12.82
N HIS A 242 14.14 24.01 -12.67
CA HIS A 242 14.09 22.61 -13.07
C HIS A 242 13.26 21.84 -12.04
N ASP A 243 11.96 22.11 -12.05
CA ASP A 243 11.07 21.65 -11.00
C ASP A 243 10.67 20.18 -11.19
N THR A 244 11.02 19.54 -12.30
CA THR A 244 10.66 18.14 -12.54
C THR A 244 11.61 17.46 -13.52
N VAL A 245 12.27 16.42 -13.03
CA VAL A 245 13.11 15.52 -13.83
C VAL A 245 12.73 14.10 -13.48
N PHE A 246 12.63 13.28 -14.51
CA PHE A 246 12.34 11.86 -14.41
C PHE A 246 13.44 11.11 -15.13
N LEU A 247 13.85 9.99 -14.55
CA LEU A 247 14.83 9.08 -15.14
C LEU A 247 14.22 7.68 -15.14
N ASP A 248 14.13 7.06 -16.31
CA ASP A 248 13.76 5.66 -16.46
C ASP A 248 14.71 4.97 -17.43
N GLU A 249 15.19 3.80 -17.04
CA GLU A 249 16.36 3.15 -17.65
C GLU A 249 17.50 4.17 -17.89
N ASP A 250 17.73 4.57 -19.14
CA ASP A 250 18.76 5.50 -19.58
C ASP A 250 18.17 6.69 -20.36
N VAL A 251 16.88 6.96 -20.17
CA VAL A 251 16.16 8.09 -20.73
C VAL A 251 15.81 9.08 -19.62
N VAL A 252 16.20 10.34 -19.83
CA VAL A 252 15.86 11.47 -18.97
C VAL A 252 14.73 12.26 -19.61
N VAL A 253 13.74 12.63 -18.79
CA VAL A 253 12.73 13.61 -19.14
C VAL A 253 12.82 14.78 -18.17
N LEU A 254 12.99 15.98 -18.71
CA LEU A 254 13.14 17.20 -17.93
C LEU A 254 12.12 18.23 -18.39
N TRP A 255 11.42 18.83 -17.43
CA TRP A 255 10.55 19.96 -17.68
C TRP A 255 11.29 21.29 -17.46
N SER A 256 11.10 22.22 -18.39
CA SER A 256 11.55 23.62 -18.25
C SER A 256 10.47 24.57 -18.80
N ARG A 257 10.73 25.23 -19.93
CA ARG A 257 9.69 25.85 -20.78
C ARG A 257 9.16 24.89 -21.84
N THR A 258 9.98 23.91 -22.19
CA THR A 258 9.63 22.78 -23.04
C THR A 258 9.98 21.51 -22.28
N LEU A 259 9.30 20.43 -22.64
CA LEU A 259 9.67 19.11 -22.16
C LEU A 259 10.82 18.59 -23.03
N ILE A 260 11.95 18.27 -22.41
CA ILE A 260 13.12 17.72 -23.08
C ILE A 260 13.23 16.25 -22.71
N ILE A 261 13.26 15.38 -23.72
CA ILE A 261 13.49 13.95 -23.57
C ILE A 261 14.87 13.66 -24.16
N TRP A 262 15.77 13.10 -23.37
CA TRP A 262 17.11 12.74 -23.83
C TRP A 262 17.39 11.28 -23.54
N ASP A 263 17.91 10.57 -24.54
CA ASP A 263 18.23 9.15 -24.46
C ASP A 263 19.74 8.94 -24.55
N LEU A 264 20.32 8.27 -23.55
CA LEU A 264 21.74 7.97 -23.47
C LEU A 264 22.22 7.08 -24.62
N LYS A 265 21.42 6.12 -25.08
CA LYS A 265 21.83 5.20 -26.16
C LYS A 265 21.97 5.93 -27.47
N SER A 266 20.95 6.71 -27.84
CA SER A 266 20.93 7.44 -29.11
C SER A 266 21.68 8.77 -29.06
N ARG A 267 21.93 9.34 -27.87
CA ARG A 267 22.47 10.69 -27.66
C ARG A 267 21.63 11.79 -28.29
N GLN A 268 20.34 11.54 -28.46
CA GLN A 268 19.42 12.48 -29.08
C GLN A 268 18.55 13.14 -28.02
N ALA A 269 18.44 14.47 -28.10
CA ALA A 269 17.44 15.25 -27.41
C ALA A 269 16.20 15.40 -28.31
N ARG A 270 15.02 15.35 -27.69
CA ARG A 270 13.72 15.53 -28.33
C ARG A 270 12.92 16.52 -27.49
N GLU A 271 12.09 17.32 -28.14
CA GLU A 271 11.34 18.37 -27.46
C GLU A 271 9.84 18.22 -27.70
N ILE A 272 9.06 18.44 -26.64
CA ILE A 272 7.62 18.66 -26.71
C ILE A 272 7.35 20.09 -26.24
N LYS A 273 6.88 20.93 -27.16
CA LYS A 273 6.47 22.30 -26.85
C LYS A 273 5.10 22.26 -26.20
N ARG A 274 4.98 22.89 -25.03
CA ARG A 274 3.72 23.03 -24.31
C ARG A 274 3.67 24.40 -23.65
N ASP A 275 2.46 24.93 -23.55
CA ASP A 275 2.21 26.21 -22.88
C ASP A 275 2.09 26.05 -21.36
N PHE A 276 1.87 24.83 -20.88
CA PHE A 276 1.58 24.52 -19.49
C PHE A 276 2.49 23.42 -18.96
N ARG A 277 2.88 23.56 -17.69
CA ARG A 277 3.61 22.53 -16.94
C ARG A 277 2.67 21.36 -16.65
N PRO A 278 3.04 20.11 -17.00
CA PRO A 278 2.30 18.95 -16.55
C PRO A 278 2.39 18.87 -15.02
N MET A 279 1.30 18.45 -14.40
CA MET A 279 1.28 18.19 -12.96
C MET A 279 2.26 17.06 -12.63
N ASP A 280 2.19 15.97 -13.38
CA ASP A 280 3.07 14.81 -13.21
C ASP A 280 3.46 14.16 -14.55
N ILE A 281 4.48 13.30 -14.54
CA ILE A 281 4.97 12.60 -15.71
C ILE A 281 5.25 11.14 -15.37
N PHE A 282 4.72 10.23 -16.18
CA PHE A 282 5.22 8.86 -16.23
C PHE A 282 6.11 8.66 -17.43
N LEU A 283 7.25 8.01 -17.20
CA LEU A 283 8.17 7.60 -18.24
C LEU A 283 8.37 6.09 -18.18
N ASN A 284 8.08 5.42 -19.28
CA ASN A 284 8.47 4.04 -19.54
C ASN A 284 9.40 4.02 -20.75
N ALA A 285 10.70 4.05 -20.50
CA ALA A 285 11.74 4.04 -21.51
C ALA A 285 11.74 2.75 -22.33
N LYS A 286 11.48 1.60 -21.68
CA LYS A 286 11.46 0.27 -22.31
C LYS A 286 10.44 0.17 -23.44
N GLU A 287 9.27 0.74 -23.26
CA GLU A 287 8.21 0.79 -24.26
C GLU A 287 8.24 2.06 -25.11
N GLY A 288 9.13 3.00 -24.78
CA GLY A 288 9.15 4.32 -25.39
C GLY A 288 7.82 5.05 -25.19
N LEU A 289 7.25 5.00 -23.99
CA LEU A 289 5.99 5.67 -23.65
C LEU A 289 6.24 6.78 -22.63
N LEU A 290 5.68 7.94 -22.90
CA LEU A 290 5.66 9.10 -22.01
C LEU A 290 4.20 9.49 -21.76
N VAL A 291 3.82 9.69 -20.51
CA VAL A 291 2.46 10.10 -20.13
C VAL A 291 2.56 11.38 -19.31
N LEU A 292 1.89 12.43 -19.76
CA LEU A 292 1.82 13.70 -19.06
C LEU A 292 0.47 13.80 -18.36
N ILE A 293 0.48 13.96 -17.03
CA ILE A 293 -0.74 14.13 -16.23
C ILE A 293 -0.99 15.63 -16.10
N ASP A 294 -2.16 16.07 -16.55
CA ASP A 294 -2.52 17.48 -16.61
C ASP A 294 -3.85 17.76 -15.89
N LEU A 295 -3.96 18.95 -15.30
CA LEU A 295 -5.22 19.50 -14.81
C LEU A 295 -5.98 20.14 -15.98
N VAL A 296 -7.31 20.00 -15.97
CA VAL A 296 -8.19 20.61 -16.98
C VAL A 296 -9.39 21.33 -16.37
N ASP A 297 -9.86 22.38 -17.05
CA ASP A 297 -11.09 23.09 -16.68
C ASP A 297 -12.36 22.31 -17.08
N ALA A 298 -13.54 22.87 -16.79
CA ALA A 298 -14.83 22.26 -17.14
C ALA A 298 -15.04 22.07 -18.65
N ARG A 299 -14.24 22.75 -19.49
CA ARG A 299 -14.25 22.63 -20.96
C ARG A 299 -13.22 21.63 -21.45
N GLY A 300 -12.44 21.01 -20.56
CA GLY A 300 -11.34 20.12 -20.92
C GLY A 300 -10.09 20.84 -21.41
N MET A 301 -9.98 22.15 -21.21
CA MET A 301 -8.79 22.95 -21.54
C MET A 301 -7.74 22.79 -20.45
N LEU A 302 -6.47 22.68 -20.85
CA LEU A 302 -5.36 22.55 -19.93
C LEU A 302 -5.23 23.78 -19.03
N ILE A 303 -4.98 23.55 -17.74
CA ILE A 303 -4.69 24.59 -16.75
C ILE A 303 -3.23 24.44 -16.33
N ASN A 304 -2.57 25.55 -15.99
CA ASN A 304 -1.23 25.51 -15.42
C ASN A 304 -1.26 24.85 -14.03
N GLY A 305 -0.59 23.71 -13.87
CA GLY A 305 -0.57 22.98 -12.60
C GLY A 305 0.28 23.62 -11.50
N HIS A 306 1.05 24.68 -11.79
CA HIS A 306 1.94 25.30 -10.81
C HIS A 306 1.19 26.26 -9.87
N ILE A 307 0.58 25.69 -8.81
CA ILE A 307 -0.24 26.45 -7.85
C ILE A 307 0.61 27.10 -6.73
N ASN A 308 1.89 26.73 -6.60
CA ASN A 308 2.60 26.87 -5.32
C ASN A 308 3.52 28.08 -5.15
N ARG A 309 3.69 28.98 -6.15
CA ARG A 309 4.67 30.10 -6.02
C ARG A 309 4.15 31.52 -6.24
N GLY A 310 2.83 31.73 -6.26
CA GLY A 310 2.27 33.08 -6.27
C GLY A 310 0.78 33.11 -5.96
N PRO A 311 0.21 34.28 -5.57
CA PRO A 311 -1.22 34.45 -5.45
C PRO A 311 -1.86 34.27 -6.84
N LEU A 312 -2.32 33.06 -7.14
CA LEU A 312 -3.10 32.78 -8.34
C LEU A 312 -4.32 33.70 -8.37
N THR A 313 -4.64 34.19 -9.57
CA THR A 313 -5.94 34.84 -9.81
C THR A 313 -7.05 33.83 -9.53
N GLU A 314 -8.20 34.28 -9.01
CA GLU A 314 -9.30 33.37 -8.63
C GLU A 314 -9.76 32.45 -9.78
N SER A 315 -9.60 32.88 -11.03
CA SER A 315 -9.93 32.09 -12.23
C SER A 315 -8.96 30.95 -12.54
N GLU A 316 -7.74 30.96 -12.00
CA GLU A 316 -6.74 29.91 -12.24
C GLU A 316 -6.85 28.73 -11.27
N ARG A 317 -7.75 28.81 -10.28
CA ARG A 317 -7.87 27.81 -9.20
C ARG A 317 -8.88 26.71 -9.46
N ASP A 318 -9.71 26.85 -10.49
CA ASP A 318 -10.84 25.95 -10.71
C ASP A 318 -10.50 24.91 -11.78
N PHE A 319 -9.98 23.75 -11.37
CA PHE A 319 -9.93 22.58 -12.25
C PHE A 319 -11.18 21.71 -12.08
N SER A 320 -11.59 21.06 -13.16
CA SER A 320 -12.75 20.15 -13.20
C SER A 320 -12.37 18.74 -13.55
N GLY A 321 -11.15 18.49 -14.03
CA GLY A 321 -10.72 17.15 -14.39
C GLY A 321 -9.21 16.96 -14.36
N ILE A 322 -8.81 15.71 -14.54
CA ILE A 322 -7.43 15.27 -14.69
C ILE A 322 -7.35 14.37 -15.93
N VAL A 323 -6.40 14.66 -16.81
CA VAL A 323 -6.20 13.93 -18.07
C VAL A 323 -4.76 13.46 -18.19
N GLY A 324 -4.55 12.35 -18.91
CA GLY A 324 -3.26 11.84 -19.32
C GLY A 324 -3.05 12.02 -20.81
N THR A 325 -2.01 12.74 -21.22
CA THR A 325 -1.61 12.87 -22.63
C THR A 325 -0.45 11.91 -22.89
N ARG A 326 -0.64 10.92 -23.78
CA ARG A 326 0.36 9.88 -24.05
C ARG A 326 1.15 10.19 -25.32
N TYR A 327 2.46 10.01 -25.26
CA TYR A 327 3.38 10.17 -26.38
C TYR A 327 4.20 8.91 -26.58
N LEU A 328 4.34 8.49 -27.84
CA LEU A 328 5.31 7.48 -28.25
C LEU A 328 6.64 8.14 -28.56
N LEU A 329 7.70 7.64 -27.93
CA LEU A 329 9.08 8.08 -28.07
C LEU A 329 9.77 7.29 -29.20
N GLN A 330 9.12 7.17 -30.36
CA GLN A 330 9.65 6.48 -31.53
C GLN A 330 10.19 7.48 -32.56
N GLY A 331 11.35 7.19 -33.14
CA GLY A 331 11.96 8.05 -34.16
C GLY A 331 12.59 9.33 -33.60
N THR A 332 12.65 10.38 -34.44
CA THR A 332 13.33 11.65 -34.14
C THR A 332 12.47 12.63 -33.36
N ALA A 333 11.15 12.45 -33.33
CA ALA A 333 10.21 13.34 -32.65
C ALA A 333 9.16 12.52 -31.87
N PRO A 334 8.78 12.94 -30.65
CA PRO A 334 7.71 12.29 -29.91
C PRO A 334 6.38 12.43 -30.67
N VAL A 335 5.65 11.33 -30.80
CA VAL A 335 4.36 11.31 -31.51
C VAL A 335 3.24 11.24 -30.48
N LEU A 336 2.30 12.18 -30.54
CA LEU A 336 1.09 12.11 -29.72
C LEU A 336 0.32 10.83 -30.05
N PHE A 337 0.13 9.97 -29.06
CA PHE A 337 -0.56 8.70 -29.20
C PHE A 337 -2.07 8.90 -29.01
N ASP A 338 -2.47 9.35 -27.83
CA ASP A 338 -3.85 9.67 -27.48
C ASP A 338 -3.93 10.49 -26.18
N ARG A 339 -5.17 10.71 -25.72
CA ARG A 339 -5.50 11.40 -24.47
C ARG A 339 -6.53 10.59 -23.69
N ILE A 340 -6.23 10.29 -22.44
CA ILE A 340 -7.10 9.55 -21.52
C ILE A 340 -7.66 10.55 -20.51
N THR A 341 -8.97 10.56 -20.31
CA THR A 341 -9.58 11.26 -19.18
C THR A 341 -9.55 10.34 -17.97
N TYR A 342 -8.79 10.72 -16.95
CA TYR A 342 -8.83 10.01 -15.68
C TYR A 342 -10.10 10.43 -14.94
N PHE A 343 -10.19 11.71 -14.61
CA PHE A 343 -11.28 12.24 -13.82
C PHE A 343 -11.89 13.45 -14.52
N MET A 344 -13.21 13.55 -14.47
CA MET A 344 -13.95 14.75 -14.88
C MET A 344 -15.16 14.91 -13.98
N ALA A 345 -15.26 16.06 -13.33
CA ALA A 345 -16.43 16.45 -12.57
C ALA A 345 -17.62 16.62 -13.53
N PRO A 346 -18.84 16.23 -13.12
CA PRO A 346 -20.04 16.49 -13.90
C PRO A 346 -20.22 17.99 -14.16
N PRO A 347 -20.72 18.40 -15.35
CA PRO A 347 -20.81 19.81 -15.75
C PRO A 347 -21.71 20.68 -14.85
N ASN A 348 -22.56 20.05 -14.04
CA ASN A 348 -23.50 20.72 -13.13
C ASN A 348 -23.06 20.66 -11.65
N GLN A 349 -21.92 20.06 -11.34
CA GLN A 349 -21.35 20.16 -9.99
C GLN A 349 -20.50 21.44 -9.91
N PRO A 350 -20.59 22.22 -8.82
CA PRO A 350 -19.70 23.36 -8.63
C PRO A 350 -18.27 22.88 -8.81
N THR A 351 -17.41 23.69 -9.44
CA THR A 351 -15.97 23.42 -9.60
C THR A 351 -15.45 22.96 -8.25
N LEU A 352 -15.27 21.64 -8.11
CA LEU A 352 -15.23 20.99 -6.80
C LEU A 352 -13.96 21.38 -6.02
N TRP A 353 -13.04 22.12 -6.64
CA TRP A 353 -11.65 22.13 -6.23
C TRP A 353 -11.10 23.55 -6.22
N LYS A 354 -11.58 24.40 -5.31
CA LYS A 354 -10.87 25.64 -4.96
C LYS A 354 -9.74 25.32 -3.99
N GLY A 355 -8.55 25.06 -4.52
CA GLY A 355 -7.36 24.98 -3.68
C GLY A 355 -6.14 24.38 -4.37
N ARG A 356 -5.30 23.72 -3.57
CA ARG A 356 -3.98 23.26 -3.95
C ARG A 356 -4.07 21.82 -4.46
N ALA A 357 -3.46 21.55 -5.60
CA ALA A 357 -3.25 20.20 -6.11
C ALA A 357 -1.74 19.94 -6.15
N ASP A 358 -1.27 18.96 -5.40
CA ASP A 358 0.11 18.48 -5.45
C ASP A 358 0.11 17.06 -6.01
N SER A 359 1.16 16.69 -6.74
CA SER A 359 1.34 15.32 -7.20
C SER A 359 2.61 14.69 -6.66
N TYR A 360 2.49 13.42 -6.31
CA TYR A 360 3.56 12.57 -5.80
C TYR A 360 3.66 11.34 -6.71
N SER A 361 4.79 11.22 -7.39
CA SER A 361 4.99 10.20 -8.41
C SER A 361 5.93 9.11 -7.95
N THR A 362 5.58 7.88 -8.24
CA THR A 362 6.50 6.74 -8.37
C THR A 362 6.56 6.35 -9.84
N LYS A 363 7.35 5.31 -10.16
CA LYS A 363 7.42 4.74 -11.51
C LYS A 363 6.03 4.42 -12.09
N ASP A 364 5.14 3.84 -11.27
CA ASP A 364 3.90 3.22 -11.74
C ASP A 364 2.62 3.86 -11.16
N LEU A 365 2.76 4.85 -10.27
CA LEU A 365 1.66 5.47 -9.54
C LEU A 365 1.90 6.96 -9.31
N CYS A 366 0.93 7.78 -9.69
CA CYS A 366 0.81 9.21 -9.41
C CYS A 366 -0.28 9.36 -8.36
N ILE A 367 0.00 10.05 -7.27
CA ILE A 367 -1.02 10.47 -6.33
C ILE A 367 -1.19 11.96 -6.43
N VAL A 368 -2.44 12.37 -6.58
CA VAL A 368 -2.83 13.77 -6.59
C VAL A 368 -3.50 14.06 -5.26
N ASP A 369 -2.84 14.82 -4.41
CA ASP A 369 -3.45 15.38 -3.19
C ASP A 369 -4.14 16.68 -3.58
N ILE A 370 -5.43 16.76 -3.29
CA ILE A 370 -6.27 17.91 -3.61
C ILE A 370 -6.85 18.47 -2.33
N GLU A 371 -6.46 19.68 -1.98
CA GLU A 371 -7.00 20.44 -0.86
C GLU A 371 -8.14 21.35 -1.35
N GLN A 372 -9.34 21.15 -0.82
CA GLN A 372 -10.53 21.96 -1.07
C GLN A 372 -10.79 22.85 0.15
N SER A 373 -10.80 24.18 -0.06
CA SER A 373 -11.26 25.12 0.97
C SER A 373 -12.79 25.07 1.06
N THR A 374 -13.34 24.78 2.24
CA THR A 374 -14.79 24.88 2.45
C THR A 374 -15.17 26.31 2.82
N SER A 375 -16.29 26.81 2.29
CA SER A 375 -16.81 28.11 2.69
C SER A 375 -17.20 28.06 4.18
N LYS A 376 -17.22 29.21 4.87
CA LYS A 376 -17.64 29.27 6.28
C LYS A 376 -19.06 28.74 6.50
N GLU A 377 -19.91 28.83 5.48
CA GLU A 377 -21.32 28.42 5.52
C GLU A 377 -21.49 26.90 5.39
N ASP A 378 -20.56 26.22 4.71
CA ASP A 378 -20.57 24.76 4.49
C ASP A 378 -19.67 23.99 5.49
N ARG A 379 -19.32 24.61 6.62
CA ARG A 379 -18.49 23.96 7.63
C ARG A 379 -19.25 22.80 8.25
N ASP A 380 -18.81 21.60 7.92
CA ASP A 380 -19.12 20.41 8.68
C ASP A 380 -18.57 20.60 10.10
N PRO A 381 -19.41 20.57 11.15
CA PRO A 381 -18.95 20.75 12.53
C PRO A 381 -17.91 19.72 12.96
N CYS A 382 -17.77 18.60 12.25
CA CYS A 382 -16.75 17.58 12.50
C CYS A 382 -15.38 17.87 11.85
N VAL A 383 -15.25 18.89 10.99
CA VAL A 383 -13.99 19.21 10.29
C VAL A 383 -13.44 20.54 10.81
N GLU A 384 -12.57 20.48 11.83
CA GLU A 384 -12.02 21.66 12.53
C GLU A 384 -11.26 22.63 11.61
N SER A 385 -10.61 22.13 10.55
CA SER A 385 -9.73 22.93 9.69
C SER A 385 -10.48 23.77 8.63
N GLY A 386 -11.78 23.52 8.39
CA GLY A 386 -12.50 24.12 7.25
C GLY A 386 -11.90 23.77 5.89
N ARG A 387 -11.06 22.72 5.80
CA ARG A 387 -10.47 22.22 4.56
C ARG A 387 -10.77 20.74 4.42
N ARG A 388 -11.20 20.33 3.23
CA ARG A 388 -11.34 18.92 2.86
C ARG A 388 -10.13 18.54 2.02
N ARG A 389 -9.53 17.38 2.28
CA ARG A 389 -8.47 16.82 1.43
C ARG A 389 -8.95 15.57 0.75
N TYR A 390 -8.57 15.42 -0.51
CA TYR A 390 -8.91 14.29 -1.33
C TYR A 390 -7.64 13.77 -1.96
N MET A 391 -7.41 12.47 -1.83
CA MET A 391 -6.29 11.82 -2.50
C MET A 391 -6.82 11.00 -3.66
N MET A 392 -6.30 11.29 -4.84
CA MET A 392 -6.58 10.56 -6.06
C MET A 392 -5.37 9.73 -6.46
N PHE A 393 -5.60 8.44 -6.68
CA PHE A 393 -4.56 7.50 -7.11
C PHE A 393 -4.71 7.24 -8.61
N ILE A 394 -3.69 7.60 -9.39
CA ILE A 394 -3.63 7.46 -10.85
C ILE A 394 -2.51 6.48 -11.18
N SER A 395 -2.87 5.27 -11.59
CA SER A 395 -1.89 4.26 -11.98
C SER A 395 -1.42 4.47 -13.43
N HIS A 396 -0.19 4.06 -13.73
CA HIS A 396 0.39 4.10 -15.06
C HIS A 396 -0.50 3.39 -16.12
N PRO A 397 -0.67 3.90 -17.35
CA PRO A 397 -1.56 3.28 -18.34
C PRO A 397 -1.36 1.80 -18.66
N GLN A 398 -0.17 1.26 -18.48
CA GLN A 398 0.04 -0.18 -18.62
C GLN A 398 -0.53 -0.98 -17.45
N THR A 399 -0.54 -0.41 -16.23
CA THR A 399 -1.26 -1.00 -15.10
C THR A 399 -2.78 -0.79 -15.27
N LEU A 400 -3.21 0.28 -15.96
CA LEU A 400 -4.63 0.56 -16.25
C LEU A 400 -5.30 -0.46 -17.18
N LEU A 401 -4.57 -1.21 -18.01
CA LEU A 401 -5.16 -2.26 -18.87
C LEU A 401 -5.88 -3.35 -18.07
N ARG A 402 -5.70 -3.40 -16.73
CA ARG A 402 -6.29 -4.42 -15.86
C ARG A 402 -7.35 -3.88 -14.89
N ASN A 403 -7.31 -2.61 -14.51
CA ASN A 403 -8.41 -1.89 -13.85
C ASN A 403 -8.05 -0.39 -13.73
N PRO A 404 -8.78 0.55 -14.36
CA PRO A 404 -8.59 1.97 -14.11
C PRO A 404 -9.14 2.32 -12.73
N SER A 405 -8.37 2.05 -11.68
CA SER A 405 -8.79 2.38 -10.32
C SER A 405 -8.33 3.80 -9.99
N ILE A 406 -9.08 4.77 -10.49
CA ILE A 406 -9.10 6.06 -9.81
C ILE A 406 -9.83 5.83 -8.52
N ARG A 407 -9.09 5.91 -7.43
CA ARG A 407 -9.66 5.85 -6.09
C ARG A 407 -9.58 7.25 -5.53
N ILE A 408 -10.74 7.81 -5.20
CA ILE A 408 -10.86 9.11 -4.54
C ILE A 408 -11.24 8.80 -3.10
N TYR A 409 -10.32 9.08 -2.19
CA TYR A 409 -10.62 8.99 -0.76
C TYR A 409 -11.09 10.37 -0.29
N ARG A 410 -12.28 10.40 0.28
CA ARG A 410 -12.87 11.59 0.87
C ARG A 410 -12.83 11.46 2.39
N ASP A 411 -12.52 12.56 3.07
CA ASP A 411 -12.68 12.73 4.51
C ASP A 411 -12.17 11.50 5.28
N LEU A 412 -10.91 11.09 5.05
CA LEU A 412 -10.24 10.01 5.78
C LEU A 412 -10.54 10.18 7.26
N HIS A 413 -11.49 9.42 7.81
CA HIS A 413 -12.11 9.76 9.09
C HIS A 413 -11.03 9.79 10.18
N SER A 414 -10.80 10.97 10.74
CA SER A 414 -9.79 11.22 11.79
C SER A 414 -8.33 11.01 11.36
N PRO A 415 -7.84 11.75 10.34
CA PRO A 415 -6.40 11.94 10.27
C PRO A 415 -5.97 12.69 11.55
N PRO A 416 -4.69 12.64 11.97
CA PRO A 416 -4.26 13.59 13.00
C PRO A 416 -4.66 15.01 12.52
N PRO A 417 -4.98 15.95 13.42
CA PRO A 417 -5.24 17.34 13.01
C PRO A 417 -4.08 17.75 12.09
N PHE A 418 -4.39 17.88 10.80
CA PHE A 418 -3.43 18.12 9.71
C PHE A 418 -2.98 19.60 9.73
N ASP A 419 -2.75 20.13 10.93
CA ASP A 419 -2.39 21.53 11.15
C ASP A 419 -0.92 21.80 10.80
N SER A 420 -0.09 20.79 10.55
CA SER A 420 1.28 21.00 10.09
C SER A 420 1.33 21.24 8.57
N ALA A 421 1.93 22.37 8.21
CA ALA A 421 2.09 22.87 6.85
C ALA A 421 3.04 22.05 5.96
N ILE A 422 3.56 20.93 6.45
CA ILE A 422 4.55 20.11 5.75
C ILE A 422 4.16 18.65 5.97
N ILE A 423 3.30 18.13 5.11
CA ILE A 423 3.30 16.70 4.87
C ILE A 423 4.45 16.47 3.89
N ASP A 424 5.62 16.10 4.41
CA ASP A 424 6.52 15.28 3.62
C ASP A 424 5.79 13.95 3.45
N VAL A 425 5.05 13.81 2.33
CA VAL A 425 4.42 12.54 1.94
C VAL A 425 5.58 11.61 1.62
N ALA A 426 6.08 10.99 2.67
CA ALA A 426 7.37 10.35 2.74
C ALA A 426 7.47 9.14 1.84
N LEU A 427 6.34 8.43 1.70
CA LEU A 427 6.24 7.30 0.80
C LEU A 427 4.84 7.20 0.25
N VAL A 428 4.74 7.57 -1.02
CA VAL A 428 3.97 6.76 -1.95
C VAL A 428 4.90 5.63 -2.36
N GLY A 429 4.78 4.46 -1.74
CA GLY A 429 5.50 3.29 -2.25
C GLY A 429 4.83 2.77 -3.52
N ALA A 430 5.50 1.87 -4.25
CA ALA A 430 4.90 1.04 -5.31
C ALA A 430 3.70 0.17 -4.82
N CYS A 431 3.41 0.23 -3.53
CA CYS A 431 2.23 -0.34 -2.93
C CYS A 431 1.04 0.58 -3.22
N PRO A 432 0.04 0.14 -4.02
CA PRO A 432 -1.10 0.98 -4.30
C PRO A 432 -1.70 1.42 -2.97
N ASP A 433 -2.05 0.50 -2.08
CA ASP A 433 -2.94 0.59 -0.92
C ASP A 433 -2.36 1.05 0.43
N VAL A 434 -1.08 1.43 0.52
CA VAL A 434 -0.48 1.94 1.77
C VAL A 434 0.32 3.21 1.55
N MET A 435 0.14 4.17 2.45
CA MET A 435 0.94 5.38 2.57
C MET A 435 1.64 5.46 3.92
N TYR A 436 2.82 6.05 3.91
CA TYR A 436 3.55 6.40 5.13
C TYR A 436 3.55 7.89 5.35
N PHE A 437 3.29 8.26 6.60
CA PHE A 437 3.41 9.61 7.08
C PHE A 437 4.49 9.65 8.14
N TYR A 438 5.45 10.56 7.97
CA TYR A 438 6.33 10.90 9.07
C TYR A 438 5.75 12.11 9.78
N MET A 439 5.51 11.95 11.07
CA MET A 439 5.06 13.04 11.93
C MET A 439 6.29 13.74 12.50
N ASP A 440 6.19 15.04 12.77
CA ASP A 440 7.24 15.83 13.47
C ASP A 440 7.66 15.20 14.81
N THR A 441 6.84 14.31 15.36
CA THR A 441 7.15 13.52 16.56
C THR A 441 8.22 12.44 16.36
N GLY A 442 8.68 12.20 15.13
CA GLY A 442 9.55 11.08 14.79
C GLY A 442 8.82 9.77 14.56
N ASP A 443 7.49 9.76 14.65
CA ASP A 443 6.68 8.57 14.45
C ASP A 443 6.37 8.37 12.97
N ILE A 444 6.45 7.11 12.54
CA ILE A 444 5.96 6.68 11.24
C ILE A 444 4.53 6.17 11.43
N ASP A 445 3.57 6.83 10.80
CA ASP A 445 2.20 6.34 10.71
C ASP A 445 1.96 5.69 9.36
N ILE A 446 1.24 4.58 9.39
CA ILE A 446 0.85 3.82 8.20
C ILE A 446 -0.65 3.96 8.01
N LEU A 447 -1.03 4.43 6.83
CA LEU A 447 -2.40 4.49 6.40
C LEU A 447 -2.65 3.39 5.37
N ASP A 448 -3.45 2.40 5.75
CA ASP A 448 -4.07 1.47 4.83
C ASP A 448 -5.40 2.05 4.39
N TYR A 449 -5.42 2.69 3.23
CA TYR A 449 -6.64 3.30 2.73
C TYR A 449 -7.63 2.27 2.20
N SER A 450 -7.17 1.04 1.89
CA SER A 450 -8.06 -0.01 1.41
C SER A 450 -8.92 -0.55 2.55
N GLY A 451 -8.33 -0.69 3.74
CA GLY A 451 -9.02 -1.03 4.97
C GLY A 451 -9.57 0.17 5.74
N GLY A 452 -9.21 1.40 5.35
CA GLY A 452 -9.52 2.61 6.12
C GLY A 452 -8.89 2.59 7.51
N THR A 453 -7.76 1.91 7.68
CA THR A 453 -7.11 1.73 8.99
C THR A 453 -5.83 2.55 9.08
N ARG A 454 -5.58 3.08 10.27
CA ARG A 454 -4.34 3.76 10.63
C ARG A 454 -3.62 2.93 11.67
N THR A 455 -2.36 2.60 11.39
CA THR A 455 -1.50 1.87 12.32
C THR A 455 -0.25 2.69 12.60
N ARG A 456 0.01 2.96 13.88
CA ARG A 456 1.28 3.56 14.30
C ARG A 456 2.39 2.52 14.20
N SER A 457 3.51 2.91 13.61
CA SER A 457 4.66 2.02 13.47
C SER A 457 5.28 1.65 14.81
N GLU A 458 5.73 0.39 14.91
CA GLU A 458 6.46 -0.10 16.08
C GLU A 458 7.94 0.29 16.08
N THR A 459 8.40 0.99 15.04
CA THR A 459 9.78 1.49 14.93
C THR A 459 10.19 2.24 16.19
N TRP A 460 9.32 3.10 16.71
CA TRP A 460 9.54 3.85 17.93
C TRP A 460 9.76 2.96 19.16
N VAL A 461 8.94 1.91 19.34
CA VAL A 461 9.07 0.99 20.50
C VAL A 461 10.40 0.26 20.45
N ILE A 462 10.84 -0.15 19.26
CA ILE A 462 12.12 -0.85 19.08
C ILE A 462 13.28 0.13 19.32
N GLU A 463 13.17 1.38 18.88
CA GLU A 463 14.20 2.41 19.05
C GLU A 463 14.39 2.85 20.50
N GLN A 464 13.29 2.98 21.26
CA GLN A 464 13.37 3.21 22.69
C GLN A 464 14.10 2.07 23.41
N CYS A 465 13.87 0.81 23.01
CA CYS A 465 14.57 -0.34 23.58
C CYS A 465 16.08 -0.32 23.26
N MET A 466 16.51 0.40 22.22
CA MET A 466 17.91 0.60 21.86
C MET A 466 18.52 1.85 22.52
N GLY A 467 17.76 2.59 23.33
CA GLY A 467 18.24 3.80 23.99
C GLY A 467 18.31 5.04 23.09
N ALA A 468 17.65 5.03 21.93
CA ALA A 468 17.62 6.19 21.04
C ALA A 468 16.68 7.27 21.62
N THR A 469 17.21 8.45 21.94
CA THR A 469 16.44 9.55 22.55
C THR A 469 16.32 10.80 21.69
N GLU A 470 17.15 10.93 20.65
CA GLU A 470 17.25 12.18 19.88
C GLU A 470 16.23 12.21 18.73
N ARG A 471 15.43 13.28 18.71
CA ARG A 471 14.47 13.59 17.65
C ARG A 471 15.02 14.77 16.85
N GLY A 472 15.57 14.48 15.68
CA GLY A 472 15.88 15.51 14.69
C GLY A 472 14.64 15.87 13.87
N THR A 473 14.59 17.10 13.37
CA THR A 473 13.65 17.47 12.31
C THR A 473 13.98 16.66 11.06
N SER A 474 13.00 15.96 10.48
CA SER A 474 13.20 15.30 9.19
C SER A 474 13.22 16.35 8.10
N SER A 475 14.12 16.18 7.13
CA SER A 475 14.14 17.05 5.95
C SER A 475 13.70 16.34 4.68
N HIS A 476 13.91 15.02 4.60
CA HIS A 476 13.63 14.24 3.40
C HIS A 476 13.34 12.79 3.78
N SER A 477 12.46 12.16 3.02
CA SER A 477 12.10 10.76 3.20
C SER A 477 11.86 10.09 1.86
N PHE A 478 12.00 8.77 1.85
CA PHE A 478 11.92 7.96 0.65
C PHE A 478 11.46 6.53 0.98
N GLY A 479 11.05 5.79 -0.04
CA GLY A 479 10.92 4.34 0.07
C GLY A 479 9.98 3.73 -0.95
N ASP A 480 9.66 2.45 -0.74
CA ASP A 480 8.87 1.64 -1.66
C ASP A 480 8.09 0.54 -0.90
N SER A 481 7.76 -0.56 -1.58
CA SER A 481 7.07 -1.72 -0.99
C SER A 481 7.90 -2.52 0.03
N LYS A 482 9.21 -2.27 0.12
CA LYS A 482 10.18 -3.01 0.93
C LYS A 482 10.95 -2.12 1.88
N PHE A 483 11.20 -0.86 1.54
CA PHE A 483 12.01 0.05 2.34
C PHE A 483 11.25 1.31 2.70
N CYS A 484 11.56 1.85 3.88
CA CYS A 484 11.23 3.22 4.27
C CYS A 484 12.52 3.86 4.77
N GLY A 485 12.80 5.07 4.33
CA GLY A 485 14.03 5.80 4.62
C GLY A 485 13.74 7.24 5.01
N ILE A 486 14.45 7.75 6.02
CA ILE A 486 14.27 9.11 6.51
C ILE A 486 15.62 9.72 6.84
N ARG A 487 15.85 10.95 6.36
CA ARG A 487 16.98 11.80 6.72
C ARG A 487 16.69 12.56 8.01
N THR A 488 17.54 12.40 8.99
CA THR A 488 17.61 13.25 10.19
C THR A 488 18.92 14.03 10.18
N GLU A 489 19.08 14.91 11.16
CA GLU A 489 20.36 15.61 11.38
C GLU A 489 21.53 14.68 11.71
N HIS A 490 21.26 13.47 12.21
CA HIS A 490 22.29 12.50 12.61
C HIS A 490 22.62 11.48 11.51
N GLY A 491 21.70 11.26 10.58
CA GLY A 491 21.94 10.31 9.52
C GLY A 491 20.71 9.89 8.73
N ILE A 492 20.87 8.80 7.99
CA ILE A 492 19.79 8.17 7.23
C ILE A 492 19.35 6.92 7.97
N HIS A 493 18.11 6.92 8.45
CA HIS A 493 17.48 5.73 8.99
C HIS A 493 16.75 5.00 7.88
N ILE A 494 17.05 3.73 7.66
CA ILE A 494 16.38 2.87 6.67
C ILE A 494 15.75 1.70 7.42
N TRP A 495 14.48 1.44 7.20
CA TRP A 495 13.76 0.28 7.70
C TRP A 495 13.38 -0.61 6.53
N CYS A 496 13.66 -1.91 6.64
CA CYS A 496 13.31 -2.89 5.64
C CYS A 496 12.17 -3.78 6.13
N PHE A 497 11.10 -3.88 5.37
CA PHE A 497 9.92 -4.69 5.64
C PHE A 497 10.02 -6.09 5.04
N ASP A 498 11.11 -6.41 4.35
CA ASP A 498 11.38 -7.74 3.81
C ASP A 498 12.30 -8.53 4.75
N GLU A 499 11.83 -9.66 5.26
CA GLU A 499 12.59 -10.46 6.22
C GLU A 499 13.85 -11.10 5.62
N ASP A 500 13.83 -11.33 4.30
CA ASP A 500 14.88 -12.04 3.57
C ASP A 500 16.00 -11.11 3.06
N ILE A 501 15.87 -9.79 3.26
CA ILE A 501 16.87 -8.81 2.84
C ILE A 501 17.76 -8.44 4.04
N ALA A 502 19.07 -8.70 3.93
CA ALA A 502 20.09 -8.17 4.82
C ALA A 502 20.52 -6.78 4.33
N LEU A 503 20.61 -5.79 5.23
CA LEU A 503 21.03 -4.45 4.88
C LEU A 503 22.54 -4.29 5.04
N ALA A 504 23.18 -3.50 4.18
CA ALA A 504 24.64 -3.28 4.22
C ALA A 504 25.10 -2.66 5.55
N ASN A 505 24.36 -1.66 6.04
CA ASN A 505 24.65 -0.93 7.28
C ASN A 505 23.64 -1.29 8.38
N GLU A 506 23.31 -2.59 8.52
CA GLU A 506 22.30 -3.04 9.47
C GLU A 506 22.70 -2.71 10.93
N VAL A 507 21.79 -2.08 11.66
CA VAL A 507 21.93 -1.78 13.09
C VAL A 507 22.01 -3.11 13.84
N GLN A 508 23.13 -3.32 14.51
CA GLN A 508 23.34 -4.53 15.32
C GLN A 508 22.20 -4.70 16.32
N ASP A 509 21.85 -5.96 16.58
CA ASP A 509 20.78 -6.35 17.50
C ASP A 509 19.34 -5.98 17.13
N TYR A 510 19.08 -5.19 16.07
CA TYR A 510 17.72 -4.80 15.70
C TYR A 510 16.82 -6.02 15.46
N ARG A 511 17.27 -6.97 14.63
CA ARG A 511 16.56 -8.25 14.40
C ARG A 511 16.37 -9.06 15.67
N ARG A 512 17.38 -9.07 16.55
CA ARG A 512 17.35 -9.81 17.82
C ARG A 512 16.27 -9.24 18.74
N ILE A 513 16.25 -7.92 18.93
CA ILE A 513 15.27 -7.19 19.74
C ILE A 513 13.87 -7.40 19.16
N ARG A 514 13.70 -7.24 17.84
CA ARG A 514 12.41 -7.48 17.17
C ARG A 514 11.92 -8.92 17.40
N SER A 515 12.80 -9.90 17.23
CA SER A 515 12.47 -11.32 17.41
C SER A 515 12.06 -11.62 18.84
N TYR A 516 12.79 -11.06 19.82
CA TYR A 516 12.45 -11.16 21.24
C TYR A 516 11.06 -10.55 21.53
N THR A 517 10.77 -9.34 21.03
CA THR A 517 9.47 -8.69 21.19
C THR A 517 8.34 -9.51 20.56
N ALA A 518 8.58 -10.10 19.38
CA ALA A 518 7.62 -10.98 18.72
C ALA A 518 7.37 -12.28 19.53
N GLN A 519 8.42 -12.89 20.09
CA GLN A 519 8.32 -14.05 20.97
C GLN A 519 7.55 -13.73 22.24
N LYS A 520 7.83 -12.59 22.89
CA LYS A 520 7.12 -12.12 24.08
C LYS A 520 5.63 -11.98 23.82
N ARG A 521 5.23 -11.36 22.70
CA ARG A 521 3.81 -11.26 22.30
C ARG A 521 3.17 -12.61 22.01
N SER A 522 3.89 -13.51 21.36
CA SER A 522 3.43 -14.88 21.11
C SER A 522 3.19 -15.63 22.43
N GLY A 523 4.10 -15.48 23.40
CA GLY A 523 3.95 -16.01 24.75
C GLY A 523 2.72 -15.47 25.47
N ILE A 524 2.51 -14.15 25.47
CA ILE A 524 1.33 -13.51 26.05
C ILE A 524 0.04 -14.04 25.42
N ARG A 525 -0.01 -14.19 24.08
CA ARG A 525 -1.19 -14.75 23.40
C ARG A 525 -1.47 -16.19 23.79
N LYS A 526 -0.43 -17.02 23.90
CA LYS A 526 -0.58 -18.41 24.36
C LYS A 526 -1.06 -18.47 25.80
N GLU A 527 -0.60 -17.55 26.66
CA GLU A 527 -1.05 -17.48 28.05
C GLU A 527 -2.52 -17.06 28.14
N VAL A 528 -2.91 -16.00 27.41
CA VAL A 528 -4.31 -15.58 27.31
C VAL A 528 -5.20 -16.71 26.78
N GLN A 529 -4.73 -17.44 25.76
CA GLN A 529 -5.47 -18.59 25.24
C GLN A 529 -5.54 -19.73 26.26
N ARG A 530 -4.46 -20.01 26.98
CA ARG A 530 -4.44 -21.04 28.02
C ARG A 530 -5.43 -20.68 29.13
N VAL A 531 -5.37 -19.46 29.65
CA VAL A 531 -6.29 -18.94 30.67
C VAL A 531 -7.75 -19.03 30.20
N ARG A 532 -8.03 -18.73 28.93
CA ARG A 532 -9.37 -18.90 28.34
C ARG A 532 -9.82 -20.35 28.27
N THR A 533 -8.90 -21.29 28.03
CA THR A 533 -9.23 -22.73 27.95
C THR A 533 -9.21 -23.46 29.29
N SER A 534 -8.44 -22.98 30.28
CA SER A 534 -8.25 -23.62 31.58
C SER A 534 -9.15 -23.05 32.67
N SER A 535 -9.64 -21.82 32.51
CA SER A 535 -10.66 -21.29 33.40
C SER A 535 -11.97 -22.03 33.11
N PRO A 536 -12.61 -22.69 34.10
CA PRO A 536 -14.00 -23.08 33.94
C PRO A 536 -14.80 -21.82 33.56
N PRO A 537 -15.82 -21.91 32.69
CA PRO A 537 -16.57 -20.75 32.23
C PRO A 537 -17.13 -19.98 33.43
N ASN A 538 -16.40 -18.96 33.86
CA ASN A 538 -16.68 -18.28 35.12
C ASN A 538 -17.75 -17.23 34.84
N ARG A 539 -18.93 -17.45 35.41
CA ARG A 539 -20.24 -16.92 34.99
C ARG A 539 -20.44 -15.39 35.02
N ASN A 540 -19.46 -14.57 35.44
CA ASN A 540 -19.73 -13.15 35.78
C ASN A 540 -18.73 -12.12 35.21
N VAL A 541 -17.86 -12.45 34.25
CA VAL A 541 -16.88 -11.48 33.71
C VAL A 541 -17.32 -10.99 32.33
N HIS A 542 -18.37 -10.17 32.30
CA HIS A 542 -18.78 -9.45 31.09
C HIS A 542 -18.38 -7.97 31.10
N GLU A 543 -17.72 -7.47 32.15
CA GLU A 543 -17.35 -6.04 32.24
C GLU A 543 -15.83 -5.84 32.14
N ASN A 544 -15.43 -5.11 31.10
CA ASN A 544 -14.16 -4.41 30.90
C ASN A 544 -12.88 -5.24 30.71
N TRP A 545 -12.70 -5.81 29.51
CA TRP A 545 -11.37 -6.12 28.97
C TRP A 545 -11.15 -5.48 27.61
N GLU A 546 -11.15 -4.14 27.55
CA GLU A 546 -10.32 -3.43 26.56
C GLU A 546 -8.88 -3.44 27.06
N VAL A 547 -8.18 -4.56 26.87
CA VAL A 547 -6.72 -4.57 26.95
C VAL A 547 -6.23 -3.85 25.69
N LYS A 548 -5.82 -2.58 25.83
CA LYS A 548 -4.97 -1.92 24.83
C LYS A 548 -3.69 -2.76 24.71
N ILE A 549 -3.57 -3.50 23.60
CA ILE A 549 -2.39 -4.28 23.19
C ILE A 549 -1.35 -3.34 22.58
#